data_AF-A0A5Q0BPC1-F1
#
_entry.id   AF-A0A5Q0BPC1-F1
#
_cell.length_a   1.000
_cell.length_b   1.000
_cell.length_c   1.000
_cell.angle_alpha   90.00
_cell.angle_beta   90.00
_cell.angle_gamma   90.00
#
_symmetry.space_group_name_H-M   'P 1'
#
loop_
_entity.id
_entity.type
_entity.pdbx_description
1 polymer ?
#
loop_
_entity_poly.entity_id
_entity_poly.type
_entity_poly.pdbx_seq_one_letter_code
_entity_poly.pdbx_strand_id
1 'polypeptide(L)'
;MTALQDWLIIETRVPTRHSGGGSAKELDYAVKRWPALIGYADSGHLPIDNNPVENSFRPIAIGKKNWLFAGSEQAVNARRDSDFAWYSQTQWTQSGAMTGKTACLAQQPY
;
A
#
# COMPACT_ATOMS: atom_id res chain seq x y z
N MET A 1 -19.52 5.46 -19.64
CA MET A 1 -19.19 4.84 -18.33
C MET A 1 -20.41 4.65 -17.41
N THR A 2 -21.62 5.07 -17.78
CA THR A 2 -22.82 5.00 -16.92
C THR A 2 -23.27 3.57 -16.58
N ALA A 3 -23.16 2.62 -17.52
CA ALA A 3 -23.57 1.23 -17.28
C ALA A 3 -22.84 0.57 -16.09
N LEU A 4 -21.55 0.90 -15.88
CA LEU A 4 -20.79 0.40 -14.74
C LEU A 4 -21.23 1.08 -13.42
N GLN A 5 -21.53 2.37 -13.48
CA GLN A 5 -22.06 3.12 -12.33
C GLN A 5 -23.39 2.55 -11.87
N ASP A 6 -24.30 2.31 -12.82
CA ASP A 6 -25.64 1.80 -12.57
C ASP A 6 -25.56 0.39 -11.97
N TRP A 7 -24.69 -0.47 -12.52
CA TRP A 7 -24.41 -1.78 -11.96
C TRP A 7 -23.89 -1.68 -10.51
N LEU A 8 -22.93 -0.80 -10.24
CA LEU A 8 -22.34 -0.62 -8.91
C LEU A 8 -23.35 -0.13 -7.87
N ILE A 9 -24.27 0.75 -8.27
CA ILE A 9 -25.37 1.27 -7.43
C ILE A 9 -26.40 0.18 -7.15
N ILE A 10 -26.72 -0.65 -8.13
CA ILE A 10 -27.63 -1.79 -7.93
C ILE A 10 -26.99 -2.78 -6.97
N GLU A 11 -25.72 -3.12 -7.18
CA GLU A 11 -25.00 -4.09 -6.35
C GLU A 11 -24.89 -3.63 -4.89
N THR A 12 -24.51 -2.37 -4.63
CA THR A 12 -24.47 -1.81 -3.26
C THR A 12 -25.81 -1.88 -2.53
N ARG A 13 -26.93 -1.81 -3.25
CA ARG A 13 -28.29 -1.84 -2.68
C ARG A 13 -28.83 -3.24 -2.45
N VAL A 14 -28.10 -4.29 -2.79
CA VAL A 14 -28.50 -5.68 -2.50
C VAL A 14 -27.95 -6.08 -1.12
N PRO A 15 -28.75 -6.02 -0.04
CA PRO A 15 -28.28 -6.29 1.32
C PRO A 15 -27.90 -7.76 1.54
N THR A 16 -28.38 -8.67 0.70
CA THR A 16 -28.21 -10.12 0.88
C THR A 16 -26.80 -10.61 0.53
N ARG A 17 -26.05 -9.89 -0.30
CA ARG A 17 -24.72 -10.32 -0.77
C ARG A 17 -23.56 -9.78 0.07
N HIS A 18 -23.78 -8.69 0.78
CA HIS A 18 -22.76 -7.96 1.55
C HIS A 18 -23.10 -7.87 3.04
N SER A 19 -24.03 -8.71 3.51
CA SER A 19 -24.55 -8.71 4.88
C SER A 19 -23.41 -8.80 5.90
N GLY A 20 -23.05 -7.66 6.49
CA GLY A 20 -22.10 -7.53 7.60
C GLY A 20 -20.60 -7.44 7.24
N GLY A 21 -20.20 -7.49 5.97
CA GLY A 21 -18.79 -7.51 5.55
C GLY A 21 -18.17 -6.14 5.24
N GLY A 22 -16.84 -6.05 5.28
CA GLY A 22 -16.09 -4.87 4.78
C GLY A 22 -16.51 -4.47 3.37
N SER A 23 -16.80 -5.46 2.52
CA SER A 23 -17.15 -5.30 1.10
C SER A 23 -18.27 -4.30 0.82
N ALA A 24 -19.27 -4.20 1.70
CA ALA A 24 -20.33 -3.19 1.56
C ALA A 24 -19.77 -1.77 1.66
N LYS A 25 -18.87 -1.53 2.62
CA LYS A 25 -18.25 -0.22 2.86
C LYS A 25 -17.31 0.18 1.73
N GLU A 26 -16.56 -0.76 1.18
CA GLU A 26 -15.67 -0.47 0.05
C GLU A 26 -16.45 -0.12 -1.22
N LEU A 27 -17.55 -0.83 -1.50
CA LEU A 27 -18.41 -0.50 -2.64
C LEU A 27 -19.09 0.86 -2.46
N ASP A 28 -19.61 1.17 -1.27
CA ASP A 28 -20.17 2.48 -0.93
C ASP A 28 -19.14 3.61 -1.12
N TYR A 29 -17.89 3.34 -0.75
CA TYR A 29 -16.78 4.27 -0.93
C TYR A 29 -16.48 4.49 -2.42
N ALA A 30 -16.46 3.43 -3.23
CA ALA A 30 -16.27 3.52 -4.67
C ALA A 30 -17.39 4.33 -5.36
N VAL A 31 -18.66 4.10 -4.99
CA VAL A 31 -19.81 4.86 -5.50
C VAL A 31 -19.68 6.35 -5.15
N LYS A 32 -19.33 6.69 -3.91
CA LYS A 32 -19.13 8.08 -3.47
C LYS A 32 -18.02 8.79 -4.22
N ARG A 33 -16.99 8.05 -4.65
CA ARG A 33 -15.81 8.59 -5.34
C ARG A 33 -15.89 8.49 -6.87
N TRP A 34 -17.04 8.12 -7.41
CA TRP A 34 -17.26 7.99 -8.86
C TRP A 34 -16.79 9.18 -9.70
N PRO A 35 -17.01 10.45 -9.32
CA PRO A 35 -16.52 11.60 -10.10
C PRO A 35 -15.00 11.63 -10.29
N ALA A 36 -14.22 11.12 -9.34
CA ALA A 36 -12.78 11.03 -9.46
C ALA A 36 -12.35 9.85 -10.36
N LEU A 37 -13.10 8.74 -10.32
CA LEU A 37 -12.85 7.55 -11.15
C LEU A 37 -13.09 7.85 -12.63
N ILE A 38 -14.16 8.58 -12.96
CA ILE A 38 -14.41 9.00 -14.34
C ILE A 38 -13.36 10.00 -14.82
N GLY A 39 -12.92 10.91 -13.94
CA GLY A 39 -11.87 11.87 -14.27
C GLY A 39 -10.57 11.20 -14.69
N TYR A 40 -10.20 10.07 -14.08
CA TYR A 40 -9.06 9.26 -14.50
C TYR A 40 -9.25 8.67 -15.90
N ALA A 41 -10.42 8.11 -16.19
CA ALA A 41 -10.71 7.52 -17.49
C ALA A 41 -10.87 8.57 -18.61
N ASP A 42 -11.32 9.77 -18.30
CA ASP A 42 -11.51 10.87 -19.25
C ASP A 42 -10.22 11.67 -19.49
N SER A 43 -9.37 11.80 -18.46
CA SER A 43 -8.10 12.53 -18.52
C SER A 43 -6.95 11.58 -18.20
N GLY A 44 -6.45 10.88 -19.23
CA GLY A 44 -5.30 9.97 -19.14
C GLY A 44 -3.96 10.62 -18.73
N HIS A 45 -3.99 11.85 -18.19
CA HIS A 45 -2.86 12.52 -17.55
C HIS A 45 -2.63 12.09 -16.11
N LEU A 46 -3.62 11.48 -15.46
CA LEU A 46 -3.47 10.96 -14.11
C LEU A 46 -2.78 9.59 -14.15
N PRO A 47 -1.73 9.33 -13.35
CA PRO A 47 -1.13 8.01 -13.25
C PRO A 47 -2.07 7.04 -12.53
N ILE A 48 -2.08 5.76 -12.95
CA ILE A 48 -2.94 4.72 -12.36
C ILE A 48 -2.48 4.33 -10.94
N ASP A 49 -1.19 4.50 -10.67
CA ASP A 49 -0.58 4.13 -9.40
C ASP A 49 -0.44 5.33 -8.46
N ASN A 50 -0.59 5.04 -7.17
CA ASN A 50 -0.40 6.01 -6.08
C ASN A 50 1.07 6.05 -5.61
N ASN A 51 1.97 5.32 -6.28
CA ASN A 51 3.33 5.12 -5.82
C ASN A 51 4.12 6.45 -5.68
N PRO A 52 4.00 7.44 -6.57
CA PRO A 52 4.64 8.75 -6.39
C PRO A 52 4.18 9.48 -5.12
N VAL A 53 2.87 9.44 -4.82
CA VAL A 53 2.29 10.10 -3.65
C VAL A 53 2.63 9.34 -2.36
N GLU A 54 2.64 8.01 -2.40
CA GLU A 54 3.10 7.21 -1.27
C GLU A 54 4.57 7.47 -0.97
N ASN A 55 5.42 7.51 -2.01
CA ASN A 55 6.83 7.77 -1.84
C ASN A 55 7.12 9.19 -1.32
N SER A 56 6.30 10.18 -1.67
CA SER A 56 6.42 11.52 -1.08
C SER A 56 5.95 11.56 0.38
N PHE A 57 5.02 10.69 0.79
CA PHE A 57 4.53 10.63 2.17
C PHE A 57 5.33 9.70 3.09
N ARG A 58 5.97 8.64 2.56
CA ARG A 58 6.85 7.72 3.30
C ARG A 58 7.83 8.42 4.25
N PRO A 59 8.59 9.47 3.86
CA PRO A 59 9.52 10.13 4.78
C PRO A 59 8.82 10.78 5.97
N ILE A 60 7.58 11.23 5.84
CA ILE A 60 6.80 11.83 6.94
C ILE A 60 6.37 10.73 7.93
N ALA A 61 5.86 9.61 7.42
CA ALA A 61 5.46 8.47 8.24
C ALA A 61 6.66 7.86 9.01
N ILE A 62 7.81 7.75 8.35
CA ILE A 62 9.05 7.27 8.96
C ILE A 62 9.58 8.32 9.96
N GLY A 63 9.56 9.60 9.59
CA GLY A 63 10.02 10.72 10.41
C GLY A 63 9.26 10.84 11.73
N LYS A 64 7.94 10.68 11.73
CA LYS A 64 7.10 10.72 12.93
C LYS A 64 7.51 9.71 14.00
N LYS A 65 7.98 8.53 13.61
CA LYS A 65 8.51 7.51 14.53
C LYS A 65 9.94 7.84 15.01
N ASN A 66 10.72 8.51 14.17
CA ASN A 66 12.10 8.89 14.50
C ASN A 66 12.19 10.12 15.42
N TRP A 67 11.19 11.02 15.38
CA TRP A 67 11.14 12.19 16.27
C TRP A 67 11.04 11.82 17.75
N LEU A 68 10.52 10.63 18.09
CA LEU A 68 10.50 10.12 19.46
C LEU A 68 11.89 9.80 20.02
N PHE A 69 12.90 9.67 19.15
CA PHE A 69 14.27 9.28 19.52
C PHE A 69 15.31 10.35 19.16
N ALA A 70 14.86 11.56 18.79
CA ALA A 70 15.74 12.68 18.51
C ALA A 70 16.55 13.02 19.77
N GLY A 71 17.85 12.69 19.76
CA GLY A 71 18.79 12.89 20.87
C GLY A 71 19.38 11.60 21.47
N SER A 72 18.94 10.40 21.05
CA SER A 72 19.51 9.13 21.49
C SER A 72 20.08 8.32 20.32
N GLU A 73 21.40 8.32 20.17
CA GLU A 73 22.12 7.63 19.09
C GLU A 73 21.91 6.10 19.13
N GLN A 74 21.83 5.51 20.33
CA GLN A 74 21.59 4.08 20.51
C GLN A 74 20.22 3.64 19.97
N ALA A 75 19.19 4.45 20.19
CA ALA A 75 17.84 4.15 19.72
C ALA A 75 17.73 4.26 18.18
N VAL A 76 18.49 5.18 17.57
CA VAL A 76 18.55 5.33 16.11
C VAL A 76 19.25 4.15 15.45
N ASN A 77 20.37 3.67 16.01
CA ASN A 77 21.09 2.51 15.45
C ASN A 77 20.27 1.23 15.53
N ALA A 78 19.64 0.94 16.67
CA ALA A 78 18.76 -0.22 16.81
C ALA A 78 17.58 -0.20 15.81
N ARG A 79 17.03 0.98 15.52
CA ARG A 79 15.99 1.18 14.49
C ARG A 79 16.52 0.85 13.09
N ARG A 80 17.68 1.40 12.72
CA ARG A 80 18.30 1.24 11.40
C ARG A 80 18.52 -0.23 11.06
N ASP A 81 19.01 -1.00 12.02
CA ASP A 81 19.33 -2.43 11.82
C ASP A 81 18.04 -3.25 11.63
N SER A 82 16.98 -2.91 12.36
CA SER A 82 15.66 -3.54 12.19
C SER A 82 15.02 -3.22 10.83
N ASP A 83 15.08 -1.96 10.37
CA ASP A 83 14.48 -1.55 9.10
C ASP A 83 15.26 -2.15 7.90
N PHE A 84 16.60 -2.29 7.98
CA PHE A 84 17.42 -2.95 6.95
C PHE A 84 17.09 -4.45 6.77
N ALA A 85 16.81 -5.15 7.87
CA ALA A 85 16.37 -6.55 7.83
C ALA A 85 15.02 -6.71 7.10
N TRP A 86 14.08 -5.79 7.29
CA TRP A 86 12.80 -5.81 6.58
C TRP A 86 12.93 -5.45 5.09
N TYR A 87 13.76 -4.46 4.77
CA TYR A 87 13.92 -3.98 3.39
C TYR A 87 14.60 -5.02 2.49
N SER A 88 15.62 -5.72 3.01
CA SER A 88 16.25 -6.83 2.28
C SER A 88 15.24 -7.94 2.00
N GLN A 89 14.50 -8.43 3.01
CA GLN A 89 13.52 -9.51 2.86
C GLN A 89 12.40 -9.19 1.84
N THR A 90 11.95 -7.94 1.76
CA THR A 90 10.84 -7.52 0.89
C THR A 90 11.25 -7.29 -0.56
N GLN A 91 12.50 -6.86 -0.82
CA GLN A 91 13.02 -6.77 -2.19
C GLN A 91 13.14 -8.15 -2.86
N TRP A 92 13.53 -9.19 -2.12
CA TRP A 92 13.54 -10.56 -2.63
C TRP A 92 12.14 -11.06 -3.03
N THR A 93 11.09 -10.64 -2.32
CA THR A 93 9.70 -11.03 -2.63
C THR A 93 9.09 -10.28 -3.81
N GLN A 94 9.53 -9.05 -4.11
CA GLN A 94 9.06 -8.29 -5.27
C GLN A 94 9.79 -8.69 -6.57
N SER A 95 11.01 -9.23 -6.47
CA SER A 95 11.81 -9.62 -7.65
C SER A 95 11.49 -10.99 -8.24
N GLY A 96 10.44 -11.68 -7.74
CA GLY A 96 10.08 -13.08 -8.02
C GLY A 96 10.45 -13.65 -9.39
N ALA A 97 11.72 -14.01 -9.57
CA ALA A 97 12.16 -15.12 -10.38
C ALA A 97 12.08 -16.36 -9.50
N MET A 98 11.09 -17.21 -9.75
CA MET A 98 10.94 -18.50 -9.08
C MET A 98 12.12 -19.41 -9.45
N THR A 99 13.08 -19.65 -8.55
CA THR A 99 13.72 -20.99 -8.42
C THR A 99 14.53 -21.12 -7.12
N GLY A 100 14.27 -22.19 -6.38
CA GLY A 100 15.28 -22.85 -5.54
C GLY A 100 15.63 -22.19 -4.21
N LYS A 101 14.92 -22.58 -3.14
CA LYS A 101 15.45 -22.47 -1.78
C LYS A 101 16.62 -23.45 -1.61
N THR A 102 17.85 -22.99 -1.84
CA THR A 102 19.06 -23.51 -1.20
C THR A 102 20.18 -22.50 -1.41
N ALA A 103 20.45 -21.69 -0.38
CA ALA A 103 21.77 -21.17 -0.03
C ALA A 103 21.56 -20.20 1.14
N CYS A 104 21.77 -20.68 2.36
CA CYS A 104 23.04 -20.51 3.06
C CYS A 104 22.97 -19.30 4.00
N LEU A 105 22.77 -19.62 5.27
CA LEU A 105 23.38 -18.92 6.40
C LEU A 105 24.86 -18.66 6.06
N ALA A 106 25.21 -17.48 5.58
CA ALA A 106 26.59 -16.97 5.61
C ALA A 106 26.62 -15.49 5.20
N GLN A 107 27.51 -14.74 5.86
CA GLN A 107 27.82 -13.32 5.68
C GLN A 107 26.86 -12.31 6.29
N GLN A 108 26.96 -12.19 7.61
CA GLN A 108 26.97 -10.88 8.25
C GLN A 108 28.43 -10.54 8.59
N PRO A 109 29.05 -9.49 8.01
CA PRO A 109 30.14 -8.83 8.69
C PRO A 109 29.54 -7.87 9.74
N TYR A 110 30.17 -7.90 10.91
CA TYR A 110 30.21 -6.88 11.97
C TYR A 110 29.79 -5.47 11.58
#